data_AF-A0A960B3S7-F1
#
_entry.id   AF-A0A960B3S7-F1
#
_cell.length_a   1.000
_cell.length_b   1.000
_cell.length_c   1.000
_cell.angle_alpha   90.00
_cell.angle_beta   90.00
_cell.angle_gamma   90.00
#
_symmetry.space_group_name_H-M   'P 1'
#
loop_
_entity.id
_entity.type
_entity.pdbx_description
1 polymer ?
#
loop_
_entity_poly.entity_id
_entity_poly.type
_entity_poly.pdbx_seq_one_letter_code
_entity_poly.pdbx_strand_id
1 'polypeptide(L)'
;MTPPAVPTPLRRLTDGTVKQTNPFTGTQVWTVPGRADRPLAPPGETPGPIPVEDAGRYCAFCERRYDETPPERERVVRTAAGWDRLVRLPAGRLHDTVAEFRLIPNLFEIVSFDYWAANHGYRPTPEAVAHQASYLTDPAGRALLTRLLRRRFDVVADEDVERLTTRFFAGGHDVVVARRHFVDGATLDSQHADTGSLTPEEHEQYVALTIRAMQRLYDDNPHAVLVAAFQNWLRPAG
;
A
#
# COMPACT_ATOMS: atom_id res chain seq x y z
N MET A 1 7.25 -31.90 36.68
CA MET A 1 6.08 -31.65 35.81
C MET A 1 6.46 -32.06 34.40
N THR A 2 5.81 -33.09 33.86
CA THR A 2 5.98 -33.48 32.45
C THR A 2 5.41 -32.34 31.59
N PRO A 3 6.14 -31.83 30.58
CA PRO A 3 5.57 -30.84 29.68
C PRO A 3 4.31 -31.42 29.02
N PRO A 4 3.23 -30.64 28.86
CA PRO A 4 2.04 -31.13 28.17
C PRO A 4 2.43 -31.63 26.78
N ALA A 5 1.91 -32.79 26.40
CA ALA A 5 2.17 -33.38 25.09
C ALA A 5 1.81 -32.37 24.00
N VAL A 6 2.76 -32.08 23.11
CA VAL A 6 2.52 -31.20 21.96
C VAL A 6 1.43 -31.85 21.11
N PRO A 7 0.28 -31.19 20.87
CA PRO A 7 -0.76 -31.76 20.04
C PRO A 7 -0.20 -32.07 18.65
N THR A 8 -0.46 -33.25 18.12
CA THR A 8 -0.01 -33.62 16.76
C THR A 8 -0.52 -32.56 15.76
N PRO A 9 0.36 -31.84 15.04
CA PRO A 9 -0.03 -30.71 14.20
C PRO A 9 -1.00 -31.09 13.07
N LEU A 10 -1.01 -32.35 12.68
CA LEU A 10 -1.91 -32.90 11.66
C LEU A 10 -2.45 -34.25 12.11
N ARG A 11 -3.77 -34.41 12.13
CA ARG A 11 -4.46 -35.67 12.42
C ARG A 11 -5.43 -36.00 11.29
N ARG A 12 -5.30 -37.19 10.72
CA ARG A 12 -6.25 -37.74 9.73
C ARG A 12 -7.26 -38.61 10.46
N LEU A 13 -8.55 -38.41 10.16
CA LEU A 13 -9.65 -39.22 10.69
C LEU A 13 -10.06 -40.30 9.68
N THR A 14 -10.85 -41.27 10.13
CA THR A 14 -11.29 -42.43 9.34
C THR A 14 -12.18 -42.07 8.15
N ASP A 15 -12.89 -40.94 8.21
CA ASP A 15 -13.72 -40.38 7.13
C ASP A 15 -12.90 -39.57 6.09
N GLY A 16 -11.58 -39.50 6.25
CA GLY A 16 -10.69 -38.69 5.42
C GLY A 16 -10.55 -37.23 5.87
N THR A 17 -11.27 -36.80 6.92
CA THR A 17 -11.14 -35.45 7.48
C THR A 17 -9.73 -35.23 8.02
N VAL A 18 -9.11 -34.11 7.62
CA VAL A 18 -7.80 -33.68 8.13
C VAL A 18 -8.00 -32.54 9.12
N LYS A 19 -7.58 -32.74 10.36
CA LYS A 19 -7.52 -31.70 11.39
C LYS A 19 -6.10 -31.19 11.51
N GLN A 20 -5.92 -29.89 11.32
CA GLN A 20 -4.63 -29.22 11.46
C GLN A 20 -4.69 -28.27 12.64
N THR A 21 -3.67 -28.27 13.48
CA THR A 21 -3.47 -27.24 14.51
C THR A 21 -2.28 -26.41 14.08
N ASN A 22 -2.49 -25.11 13.85
CA ASN A 22 -1.41 -24.18 13.56
C ASN A 22 -0.50 -24.08 14.79
N PRO A 23 0.80 -24.44 14.70
CA PRO A 23 1.70 -24.44 15.86
C PRO A 23 2.03 -23.04 16.37
N PHE A 24 1.82 -22.00 15.57
CA PHE A 24 2.08 -20.61 15.94
C PHE A 24 0.88 -19.92 16.58
N THR A 25 -0.33 -20.23 16.11
CA THR A 25 -1.57 -19.54 16.57
C THR A 25 -2.47 -20.42 17.43
N GLY A 26 -2.23 -21.73 17.48
CA GLY A 26 -3.13 -22.70 18.11
C GLY A 26 -4.46 -22.90 17.37
N THR A 27 -4.71 -22.17 16.27
CA THR A 27 -5.94 -22.25 15.49
C THR A 27 -6.10 -23.65 14.88
N GLN A 28 -7.30 -24.21 14.99
CA GLN A 28 -7.63 -25.51 14.41
C GLN A 28 -8.42 -25.35 13.12
N VAL A 29 -7.96 -25.99 12.05
CA VAL A 29 -8.63 -26.03 10.74
C VAL A 29 -9.02 -27.47 10.42
N TRP A 30 -10.22 -27.64 9.87
CA TRP A 30 -10.80 -28.94 9.55
C TRP A 30 -11.07 -28.98 8.05
N THR A 31 -10.32 -29.83 7.35
CA THR A 31 -10.53 -30.10 5.92
C THR A 31 -11.37 -31.37 5.81
N VAL A 32 -12.66 -31.20 5.52
CA VAL A 32 -13.63 -32.29 5.39
C VAL A 32 -13.78 -32.65 3.90
N PRO A 33 -13.61 -33.93 3.50
CA PRO A 33 -13.85 -34.37 2.12
C PRO A 33 -15.24 -33.96 1.62
N GLY A 34 -15.33 -33.55 0.35
CA GLY A 34 -16.59 -33.16 -0.30
C GLY A 34 -17.14 -31.78 0.07
N ARG A 35 -16.53 -31.04 1.01
CA ARG A 35 -16.95 -29.65 1.34
C ARG A 35 -16.82 -28.69 0.15
N ALA A 36 -15.87 -28.95 -0.74
CA ALA A 36 -15.59 -28.16 -1.94
C ALA A 36 -16.52 -28.49 -3.12
N ASP A 37 -17.27 -29.59 -3.08
CA ASP A 37 -18.16 -30.04 -4.17
C ASP A 37 -19.46 -29.22 -4.27
N ARG A 38 -19.47 -28.00 -3.72
CA ARG A 38 -20.64 -27.12 -3.78
C ARG A 38 -20.79 -26.59 -5.22
N PRO A 39 -21.97 -26.72 -5.84
CA PRO A 39 -22.26 -26.14 -7.15
C PRO A 39 -22.53 -24.63 -7.03
N LEU A 40 -21.58 -23.90 -6.45
CA LEU A 40 -21.65 -22.46 -6.24
C LEU A 40 -20.50 -21.82 -7.01
N ALA A 41 -20.66 -21.71 -8.33
CA ALA A 41 -19.95 -20.68 -9.06
C ALA A 41 -20.71 -19.37 -8.80
N PRO A 42 -20.13 -18.38 -8.12
CA PRO A 42 -20.72 -17.05 -8.15
C PRO A 42 -20.81 -16.62 -9.62
N PRO A 43 -21.89 -15.94 -10.05
CA PRO A 43 -21.91 -15.32 -11.37
C PRO A 43 -20.74 -14.33 -11.44
N GLY A 44 -19.75 -14.64 -12.27
CA GLY A 44 -18.71 -13.67 -12.62
C GLY A 44 -19.34 -12.59 -13.49
N GLU A 45 -18.99 -11.32 -13.23
CA GLU A 45 -19.17 -10.29 -14.25
C GLU A 45 -18.43 -10.73 -15.51
N THR A 46 -19.08 -10.61 -16.67
CA THR A 46 -18.42 -10.89 -17.96
C THR A 46 -17.44 -9.75 -18.21
N PRO A 47 -16.13 -10.01 -18.33
CA PRO A 47 -15.14 -8.95 -18.49
C PRO A 47 -15.39 -8.10 -19.74
N GLY A 48 -15.24 -6.79 -19.61
CA GLY A 48 -15.31 -5.83 -20.71
C GLY A 48 -13.94 -5.57 -21.35
N PRO A 49 -13.90 -4.94 -22.53
CA PRO A 49 -12.64 -4.49 -23.13
C PRO A 49 -12.02 -3.33 -22.32
N ILE A 50 -10.69 -3.28 -22.26
CA ILE A 50 -9.97 -2.16 -21.63
C ILE A 50 -10.15 -0.87 -22.49
N PRO A 51 -10.58 0.26 -21.89
CA PRO A 51 -10.62 1.56 -22.60
C PRO A 51 -9.22 2.08 -22.90
N VAL A 52 -8.79 2.02 -24.17
CA VAL A 52 -7.42 2.39 -24.57
C VAL A 52 -7.15 3.88 -24.36
N GLU A 53 -8.17 4.72 -24.42
CA GLU A 53 -8.12 6.16 -24.16
C GLU A 53 -7.65 6.49 -22.73
N ASP A 54 -7.88 5.57 -21.78
CA ASP A 54 -7.54 5.72 -20.37
C ASP A 54 -6.16 5.16 -20.02
N ALA A 55 -5.33 4.82 -21.02
CA ALA A 55 -3.99 4.30 -20.81
C ALA A 55 -3.18 5.20 -19.85
N GLY A 56 -2.76 4.59 -18.72
CA GLY A 56 -2.03 5.25 -17.64
C GLY A 56 -2.88 6.14 -16.72
N ARG A 57 -4.22 6.08 -16.83
CA ARG A 57 -5.20 6.89 -16.07
C ARG A 57 -6.35 6.08 -15.44
N TYR A 58 -6.34 4.75 -15.58
CA TYR A 58 -7.39 3.85 -15.10
C TYR A 58 -7.78 4.04 -13.62
N CYS A 59 -6.81 4.36 -12.76
CA CYS A 59 -7.09 4.75 -11.38
C CYS A 59 -6.12 5.82 -10.88
N ALA A 60 -6.38 6.37 -9.68
CA ALA A 60 -5.54 7.40 -9.05
C ALA A 60 -4.09 6.95 -8.81
N PHE A 61 -3.80 5.65 -8.87
CA PHE A 61 -2.45 5.10 -8.69
C PHE A 61 -1.63 5.03 -9.98
N CYS A 62 -2.27 5.17 -11.15
CA CYS A 62 -1.60 5.09 -12.44
C CYS A 62 -0.67 6.29 -12.72
N GLU A 63 0.27 6.09 -13.63
CA GLU A 63 1.42 6.96 -13.86
C GLU A 63 1.10 8.37 -14.38
N ARG A 64 -0.10 8.57 -14.94
CA ARG A 64 -0.55 9.88 -15.40
C ARG A 64 -1.45 10.60 -14.39
N ARG A 65 -1.62 10.04 -13.17
CA ARG A 65 -2.47 10.57 -12.09
C ARG A 65 -1.72 10.69 -10.76
N TYR A 66 -0.41 10.90 -10.81
CA TYR A 66 0.43 11.08 -9.60
C TYR A 66 -0.04 12.22 -8.68
N ASP A 67 -0.68 13.24 -9.24
CA ASP A 67 -1.29 14.35 -8.51
C ASP A 67 -2.68 14.01 -7.93
N GLU A 68 -3.07 12.74 -7.89
CA GLU A 68 -4.27 12.28 -7.17
C GLU A 68 -3.97 11.48 -5.91
N THR A 69 -2.68 11.30 -5.62
CA THR A 69 -2.18 10.62 -4.43
C THR A 69 -1.44 11.58 -3.50
N PRO A 70 -1.34 11.28 -2.20
CA PRO A 70 -0.48 12.03 -1.30
C PRO A 70 0.98 12.09 -1.77
N PRO A 71 1.73 13.15 -1.39
CA PRO A 71 3.13 13.35 -1.73
C PRO A 71 3.99 12.10 -1.51
N GLU A 72 4.80 11.76 -2.51
CA GLU A 72 5.56 10.53 -2.48
C GLU A 72 6.77 10.66 -1.55
N ARG A 73 6.95 9.68 -0.66
CA ARG A 73 8.12 9.61 0.21
C ARG A 73 9.34 9.17 -0.57
N GLU A 74 9.14 8.15 -1.41
CA GLU A 74 10.16 7.54 -2.24
C GLU A 74 9.50 6.95 -3.50
N ARG A 75 10.21 6.98 -4.62
CA ARG A 75 9.88 6.18 -5.80
C ARG A 75 11.13 5.49 -6.32
N VAL A 76 10.91 4.35 -6.97
CA VAL A 76 11.92 3.61 -7.72
C VAL A 76 11.62 3.80 -9.20
N VAL A 77 12.65 4.16 -9.97
CA VAL A 77 12.57 4.40 -11.41
C VAL A 77 13.54 3.49 -12.14
N ARG A 78 13.19 3.12 -13.38
CA ARG A 78 14.11 2.43 -14.28
C ARG A 78 14.81 3.46 -15.18
N THR A 79 16.12 3.42 -15.21
CA THR A 79 17.00 4.27 -16.03
C THR A 79 17.84 3.40 -16.99
N ALA A 80 18.57 4.04 -17.91
CA ALA A 80 19.52 3.34 -18.76
C ALA A 80 20.67 2.67 -17.97
N ALA A 81 21.00 3.20 -16.78
CA ALA A 81 22.05 2.66 -15.92
C ALA A 81 21.55 1.58 -14.94
N GLY A 82 20.24 1.30 -14.92
CA GLY A 82 19.61 0.35 -13.99
C GLY A 82 18.53 1.01 -13.14
N TRP A 83 18.40 0.57 -11.90
CA TRP A 83 17.40 1.09 -10.96
C TRP A 83 17.93 2.30 -10.20
N ASP A 84 17.10 3.32 -10.05
CA ASP A 84 17.42 4.51 -9.24
C ASP A 84 16.29 4.82 -8.26
N ARG A 85 16.64 5.49 -7.16
CA ARG A 85 15.75 5.86 -6.06
C ARG A 85 15.68 7.36 -5.95
N LEU A 86 14.46 7.88 -6.00
CA LEU A 86 14.19 9.29 -5.83
C LEU A 86 13.36 9.49 -4.56
N VAL A 87 13.88 10.29 -3.63
CA VAL A 87 13.30 10.47 -2.28
C VAL A 87 12.79 11.89 -2.14
N ARG A 88 11.59 12.06 -1.57
CA ARG A 88 10.94 13.36 -1.31
C ARG A 88 10.91 14.27 -2.54
N LEU A 89 10.38 13.76 -3.67
CA LEU A 89 10.23 14.58 -4.88
C LEU A 89 9.36 15.81 -4.57
N PRO A 90 9.70 16.99 -5.12
CA PRO A 90 8.81 18.14 -5.09
C PRO A 90 7.65 17.98 -6.09
N ALA A 91 6.55 18.68 -5.83
CA ALA A 91 5.32 18.58 -6.63
C ALA A 91 5.55 18.83 -8.13
N GLY A 92 6.29 19.89 -8.48
CA GLY A 92 6.62 20.22 -9.87
C GLY A 92 7.46 19.19 -10.64
N ARG A 93 8.00 18.16 -9.97
CA ARG A 93 8.84 17.12 -10.59
C ARG A 93 8.17 15.74 -10.67
N LEU A 94 6.91 15.62 -10.23
CA LEU A 94 6.22 14.32 -10.16
C LEU A 94 6.14 13.59 -11.50
N HIS A 95 6.07 14.32 -12.62
CA HIS A 95 5.90 13.75 -13.96
C HIS A 95 7.18 13.70 -14.81
N ASP A 96 8.35 14.05 -14.26
CA ASP A 96 9.61 14.00 -15.03
C ASP A 96 10.10 12.57 -15.28
N THR A 97 9.64 11.63 -14.46
CA THR A 97 10.01 10.22 -14.52
C THR A 97 8.76 9.36 -14.40
N VAL A 98 8.78 8.20 -15.04
CA VAL A 98 7.81 7.15 -14.77
C VAL A 98 8.31 6.32 -13.59
N ALA A 99 7.56 6.33 -12.49
CA ALA A 99 7.83 5.48 -11.34
C ALA A 99 7.42 4.05 -11.62
N GLU A 100 8.33 3.10 -11.43
CA GLU A 100 8.02 1.67 -11.43
C GLU A 100 7.37 1.25 -10.11
N PHE A 101 7.86 1.82 -9.01
CA PHE A 101 7.26 1.67 -7.68
C PHE A 101 7.22 2.99 -6.94
N ARG A 102 6.19 3.20 -6.14
CA ARG A 102 6.01 4.41 -5.31
C ARG A 102 5.67 4.03 -3.88
N LEU A 103 6.18 4.80 -2.95
CA LEU A 103 5.81 4.77 -1.55
C LEU A 103 5.07 6.07 -1.22
N ILE A 104 3.77 5.95 -1.02
CA ILE A 104 2.90 7.09 -0.74
C ILE A 104 2.23 6.93 0.62
N PRO A 105 1.99 8.01 1.36
CA PRO A 105 1.12 7.99 2.53
C PRO A 105 -0.28 7.51 2.14
N ASN A 106 -0.92 6.73 3.01
CA ASN A 106 -2.29 6.34 2.82
C ASN A 106 -3.21 7.55 3.10
N LEU A 107 -4.05 7.91 2.12
CA LEU A 107 -5.00 9.02 2.27
C LEU A 107 -5.99 8.79 3.41
N PHE A 108 -6.25 7.53 3.80
CA PHE A 108 -7.16 7.12 4.88
C PHE A 108 -6.44 6.22 5.90
N GLU A 109 -5.46 6.80 6.60
CA GLU A 109 -4.73 6.13 7.70
C GLU A 109 -5.65 5.36 8.67
N ILE A 110 -5.24 4.14 9.07
CA ILE A 110 -5.95 3.34 10.08
C ILE A 110 -5.66 3.92 11.47
N VAL A 111 -4.38 4.11 11.78
CA VAL A 111 -3.91 4.85 12.96
C VAL A 111 -3.30 6.15 12.47
N SER A 112 -3.99 7.26 12.72
CA SER A 112 -3.63 8.56 12.14
C SER A 112 -2.39 9.17 12.79
N PHE A 113 -1.74 10.09 12.08
CA PHE A 113 -0.74 10.99 12.68
C PHE A 113 -1.28 11.67 13.96
N ASP A 114 -2.52 12.18 13.92
CA ASP A 114 -3.13 12.89 15.04
C ASP A 114 -3.26 12.01 16.29
N TYR A 115 -3.50 10.70 16.13
CA TYR A 115 -3.48 9.73 17.24
C TYR A 115 -2.09 9.67 17.89
N TRP A 116 -1.03 9.52 17.10
CA TRP A 116 0.33 9.43 17.61
C TRP A 116 0.77 10.73 18.28
N ALA A 117 0.44 11.88 17.68
CA ALA A 117 0.75 13.19 18.23
C ALA A 117 0.04 13.41 19.57
N ALA A 118 -1.27 13.12 19.65
CA ALA A 118 -2.06 13.34 20.85
C ALA A 118 -1.71 12.40 22.01
N ASN A 119 -1.49 11.11 21.73
CA ASN A 119 -1.34 10.09 22.77
C ASN A 119 0.11 9.80 23.15
N HIS A 120 1.05 10.10 22.25
CA HIS A 120 2.46 9.77 22.45
C HIS A 120 3.39 10.99 22.31
N GLY A 121 2.86 12.17 21.94
CA GLY A 121 3.69 13.35 21.71
C GLY A 121 4.59 13.22 20.48
N TYR A 122 4.26 12.30 19.56
CA TYR A 122 4.99 12.13 18.31
C TYR A 122 4.98 13.42 17.48
N ARG A 123 6.15 13.76 16.92
CA ARG A 123 6.35 14.96 16.11
C ARG A 123 6.98 14.58 14.76
N PRO A 124 6.66 15.32 13.68
CA PRO A 124 7.31 15.12 12.39
C PRO A 124 8.83 15.26 12.49
N THR A 125 9.56 14.45 11.73
CA THR A 125 11.01 14.60 11.58
C THR A 125 11.36 15.90 10.83
N PRO A 126 12.58 16.45 11.00
CA PRO A 126 13.03 17.63 10.24
C PRO A 126 12.87 17.46 8.72
N GLU A 127 13.13 16.26 8.20
CA GLU A 127 12.98 15.91 6.79
C GLU A 127 11.53 15.93 6.34
N ALA A 128 10.60 15.44 7.18
CA ALA A 128 9.16 15.51 6.90
C ALA A 128 8.65 16.95 6.89
N VAL A 129 9.09 17.78 7.85
CA VAL A 129 8.77 19.22 7.89
C VAL A 129 9.30 19.94 6.64
N ALA A 130 10.54 19.67 6.24
CA ALA A 130 11.13 20.28 5.04
C ALA A 130 10.40 19.85 3.76
N HIS A 131 9.99 18.58 3.66
CA HIS A 131 9.23 18.07 2.51
C HIS A 131 7.83 18.66 2.45
N GLN A 132 7.17 18.83 3.60
CA GLN A 132 5.89 19.53 3.68
C GLN A 132 6.01 20.98 3.24
N ALA A 133 7.02 21.70 3.74
CA ALA A 133 7.26 23.08 3.40
C ALA A 133 7.51 23.28 1.89
N SER A 134 8.23 22.36 1.24
CA SER A 134 8.46 22.44 -0.21
C SER A 134 7.18 22.30 -1.03
N TYR A 135 6.22 21.48 -0.59
CA TYR A 135 4.90 21.41 -1.22
C TYR A 135 4.03 22.63 -0.93
N LEU A 136 4.07 23.16 0.30
CA LEU A 136 3.26 24.32 0.67
C LEU A 136 3.71 25.61 -0.01
N THR A 137 5.00 25.71 -0.35
CA THR A 137 5.60 26.86 -1.05
C THR A 137 5.43 26.80 -2.57
N ASP A 138 5.31 25.60 -3.15
CA ASP A 138 4.99 25.39 -4.56
C ASP A 138 3.46 25.59 -4.80
N PRO A 139 3.02 26.50 -5.70
CA PRO A 139 1.59 26.67 -6.00
C PRO A 139 0.89 25.38 -6.43
N ALA A 140 1.55 24.53 -7.23
CA ALA A 140 1.00 23.23 -7.65
C ALA A 140 0.96 22.25 -6.47
N GLY A 141 1.99 22.26 -5.63
CA GLY A 141 2.03 21.46 -4.40
C GLY A 141 0.92 21.83 -3.42
N ARG A 142 0.71 23.12 -3.17
CA ARG A 142 -0.35 23.61 -2.29
C ARG A 142 -1.74 23.24 -2.84
N ALA A 143 -1.96 23.42 -4.15
CA ALA A 143 -3.22 23.05 -4.79
C ALA A 143 -3.52 21.53 -4.66
N LEU A 144 -2.51 20.69 -4.86
CA LEU A 144 -2.60 19.24 -4.64
C LEU A 144 -2.99 18.92 -3.20
N LEU A 145 -2.25 19.46 -2.23
CA LEU A 145 -2.49 19.24 -0.81
C LEU A 145 -3.90 19.64 -0.38
N THR A 146 -4.36 20.82 -0.79
CA THR A 146 -5.73 21.30 -0.52
C THR A 146 -6.78 20.39 -1.15
N ARG A 147 -6.58 19.93 -2.39
CA ARG A 147 -7.49 18.99 -3.06
C ARG A 147 -7.59 17.66 -2.33
N LEU A 148 -6.47 17.12 -1.86
CA LEU A 148 -6.43 15.87 -1.08
C LEU A 148 -7.12 16.03 0.28
N LEU A 149 -6.90 17.15 0.97
CA LEU A 149 -7.60 17.42 2.23
C LEU A 149 -9.11 17.54 2.02
N ARG A 150 -9.57 18.24 0.97
CA ARG A 150 -11.01 18.34 0.65
C ARG A 150 -11.61 16.97 0.30
N ARG A 151 -10.86 16.12 -0.41
CA ARG A 151 -11.30 14.72 -0.66
C ARG A 151 -11.47 13.93 0.64
N ARG A 152 -10.72 14.25 1.70
CA ARG A 152 -10.79 13.57 3.01
C ARG A 152 -11.80 14.18 3.99
N PHE A 153 -11.90 15.51 4.06
CA PHE A 153 -12.64 16.24 5.10
C PHE A 153 -13.80 17.10 4.56
N ASP A 154 -14.04 17.08 3.25
CA ASP A 154 -15.00 17.92 2.51
C ASP A 154 -14.63 19.42 2.55
N VAL A 155 -14.72 20.06 3.72
CA VAL A 155 -14.41 21.48 3.93
C VAL A 155 -13.11 21.63 4.72
N VAL A 156 -12.24 22.53 4.24
CA VAL A 156 -10.92 22.81 4.83
C VAL A 156 -10.70 24.31 4.82
N ALA A 157 -10.47 24.91 6.00
CA ALA A 157 -10.08 26.30 6.12
C ALA A 157 -8.61 26.49 5.70
N ASP A 158 -8.28 27.62 5.08
CA ASP A 158 -6.93 27.86 4.54
C ASP A 158 -5.86 27.88 5.65
N GLU A 159 -6.21 28.37 6.84
CA GLU A 159 -5.34 28.38 8.03
C GLU A 159 -5.04 26.98 8.58
N ASP A 160 -5.90 26.00 8.30
CA ASP A 160 -5.73 24.62 8.74
C ASP A 160 -4.88 23.78 7.76
N VAL A 161 -4.64 24.25 6.53
CA VAL A 161 -3.99 23.45 5.48
C VAL A 161 -2.62 22.93 5.92
N GLU A 162 -1.78 23.77 6.50
CA GLU A 162 -0.46 23.35 6.97
C GLU A 162 -0.59 22.29 8.07
N ARG A 163 -1.32 22.58 9.15
CA ARG A 163 -1.54 21.64 10.26
C ARG A 163 -2.12 20.30 9.79
N LEU A 164 -3.11 20.33 8.91
CA LEU A 164 -3.80 19.14 8.42
C LEU A 164 -2.97 18.36 7.40
N THR A 165 -2.07 18.98 6.64
CA THR A 165 -1.24 18.27 5.66
C THR A 165 -0.09 17.52 6.31
N THR A 166 0.27 17.83 7.56
CA THR A 166 1.34 17.15 8.30
C THR A 166 1.19 15.63 8.27
N ARG A 167 -0.05 15.10 8.30
CA ARG A 167 -0.32 13.66 8.19
C ARG A 167 0.16 13.02 6.89
N PHE A 168 0.21 13.77 5.80
CA PHE A 168 0.74 13.28 4.53
C PHE A 168 2.28 13.21 4.53
N PHE A 169 2.96 13.81 5.50
CA PHE A 169 4.42 13.81 5.57
C PHE A 169 4.94 13.02 6.76
N ALA A 170 4.18 12.96 7.86
CA ALA A 170 4.55 12.31 9.10
C ALA A 170 3.66 11.10 9.46
N GLY A 171 2.69 10.75 8.62
CA GLY A 171 1.77 9.63 8.86
C GLY A 171 2.46 8.27 8.96
N GLY A 172 1.83 7.35 9.70
CA GLY A 172 2.39 6.02 10.01
C GLY A 172 1.89 4.89 9.10
N HIS A 173 1.01 5.20 8.14
CA HIS A 173 0.40 4.23 7.24
C HIS A 173 0.71 4.61 5.79
N ASP A 174 1.47 3.76 5.10
CA ASP A 174 1.82 3.96 3.70
C ASP A 174 1.20 2.90 2.78
N VAL A 175 1.19 3.19 1.48
CA VAL A 175 0.85 2.28 0.40
C VAL A 175 2.06 2.17 -0.52
N VAL A 176 2.47 0.93 -0.81
CA VAL A 176 3.46 0.62 -1.85
C VAL A 176 2.69 0.35 -3.14
N VAL A 177 2.99 1.10 -4.19
CA VAL A 177 2.24 1.10 -5.45
C VAL A 177 3.16 0.70 -6.59
N ALA A 178 2.82 -0.36 -7.32
CA ALA A 178 3.47 -0.71 -8.59
C ALA A 178 2.82 0.04 -9.77
N ARG A 179 3.60 0.29 -10.82
CA ARG A 179 3.15 1.04 -12.01
C ARG A 179 2.00 0.39 -12.77
N ARG A 180 2.10 -0.92 -13.01
CA ARG A 180 1.18 -1.64 -13.90
C ARG A 180 -0.19 -1.78 -13.26
N HIS A 181 -1.22 -1.31 -13.96
CA HIS A 181 -2.63 -1.52 -13.58
C HIS A 181 -3.15 -2.86 -14.10
N PHE A 182 -2.81 -3.18 -15.36
CA PHE A 182 -3.10 -4.44 -16.03
C PHE A 182 -1.79 -5.13 -16.41
N VAL A 183 -1.82 -6.45 -16.58
CA VAL A 183 -0.66 -7.20 -17.10
C VAL A 183 -0.32 -6.75 -18.52
N ASP A 184 0.94 -6.95 -18.92
CA ASP A 184 1.38 -6.60 -20.27
C ASP A 184 0.60 -7.41 -21.32
N GLY A 185 0.03 -6.71 -22.31
CA GLY A 185 -0.80 -7.33 -23.35
C GLY A 185 -2.25 -7.63 -22.94
N ALA A 186 -2.72 -7.13 -21.79
CA ALA A 186 -4.11 -7.25 -21.39
C ALA A 186 -5.06 -6.61 -22.43
N THR A 187 -6.20 -7.27 -22.66
CA THR A 187 -7.28 -6.78 -23.52
C THR A 187 -8.61 -6.63 -22.77
N LEU A 188 -8.75 -7.30 -21.64
CA LEU A 188 -9.95 -7.32 -20.80
C LEU A 188 -9.70 -6.68 -19.44
N ASP A 189 -10.69 -5.98 -18.93
CA ASP A 189 -10.66 -5.21 -17.67
C ASP A 189 -10.50 -6.08 -16.40
N SER A 190 -10.59 -7.40 -16.52
CA SER A 190 -10.32 -8.34 -15.43
C SER A 190 -8.85 -8.77 -15.31
N GLN A 191 -8.00 -8.40 -16.27
CA GLN A 191 -6.59 -8.84 -16.33
C GLN A 191 -5.65 -7.90 -15.55
N HIS A 192 -5.99 -7.64 -14.29
CA HIS A 192 -5.20 -6.77 -13.41
C HIS A 192 -3.79 -7.31 -13.19
N ALA A 193 -2.81 -6.41 -13.09
CA ALA A 193 -1.47 -6.76 -12.68
C ALA A 193 -1.41 -7.03 -11.16
N ASP A 194 -0.52 -7.93 -10.78
CA ASP A 194 -0.32 -8.36 -9.40
C ASP A 194 1.17 -8.49 -9.05
N THR A 195 1.48 -8.72 -7.78
CA THR A 195 2.86 -8.91 -7.33
C THR A 195 3.54 -10.14 -7.94
N GLY A 196 2.77 -11.15 -8.36
CA GLY A 196 3.22 -12.31 -9.13
C GLY A 196 3.39 -12.05 -10.64
N SER A 197 2.88 -10.94 -11.17
CA SER A 197 3.14 -10.48 -12.55
C SER A 197 4.46 -9.70 -12.69
N LEU A 198 5.14 -9.43 -11.57
CA LEU A 198 6.47 -8.84 -11.54
C LEU A 198 7.53 -9.86 -12.00
N THR A 199 8.48 -9.41 -12.80
CA THR A 199 9.73 -10.14 -13.04
C THR A 199 10.53 -10.27 -11.74
N PRO A 200 11.47 -11.23 -11.63
CA PRO A 200 12.29 -11.37 -10.43
C PRO A 200 13.01 -10.07 -10.00
N GLU A 201 13.50 -9.30 -10.98
CA GLU A 201 14.20 -8.03 -10.75
C GLU A 201 13.26 -6.92 -10.26
N GLU A 202 12.07 -6.82 -10.85
CA GLU A 202 11.02 -5.90 -10.37
C GLU A 202 10.57 -6.26 -8.96
N HIS A 203 10.37 -7.56 -8.69
CA HIS A 203 9.96 -8.05 -7.39
C HIS A 203 11.01 -7.74 -6.32
N GLU A 204 12.30 -7.88 -6.64
CA GLU A 204 13.40 -7.48 -5.75
C GLU A 204 13.28 -6.00 -5.36
N GLN A 205 13.05 -5.11 -6.33
CA GLN A 205 12.90 -3.68 -6.06
C GLN A 205 11.65 -3.35 -5.24
N TYR A 206 10.52 -4.02 -5.54
CA TYR A 206 9.27 -3.86 -4.79
C TYR A 206 9.43 -4.26 -3.32
N VAL A 207 10.07 -5.41 -3.06
CA VAL A 207 10.36 -5.88 -1.70
C VAL A 207 11.38 -4.96 -1.01
N ALA A 208 12.43 -4.53 -1.71
CA ALA A 208 13.43 -3.63 -1.16
C ALA A 208 12.82 -2.28 -0.76
N LEU A 209 11.91 -1.72 -1.57
CA LEU A 209 11.15 -0.51 -1.22
C LEU A 209 10.27 -0.75 0.01
N THR A 210 9.59 -1.89 0.09
CA THR A 210 8.74 -2.26 1.24
C THR A 210 9.57 -2.35 2.53
N ILE A 211 10.74 -3.00 2.50
CA ILE A 211 11.64 -3.10 3.65
C ILE A 211 12.09 -1.71 4.11
N ARG A 212 12.49 -0.83 3.17
CA ARG A 212 12.87 0.54 3.50
C ARG A 212 11.71 1.35 4.07
N ALA A 213 10.49 1.15 3.56
CA ALA A 213 9.30 1.77 4.12
C ALA A 213 9.09 1.37 5.58
N MET A 214 9.23 0.08 5.88
CA MET A 214 9.10 -0.44 7.25
C MET A 214 10.21 0.12 8.17
N GLN A 215 11.46 0.09 7.73
CA GLN A 215 12.60 0.63 8.46
C GLN A 215 12.36 2.10 8.82
N ARG A 216 11.93 2.91 7.84
CA ARG A 216 11.62 4.33 8.04
C ARG A 216 10.54 4.56 9.10
N LEU A 217 9.51 3.72 9.16
CA LEU A 217 8.46 3.85 10.18
C LEU A 217 8.99 3.62 11.60
N TYR A 218 9.94 2.69 11.77
CA TYR A 218 10.63 2.50 13.06
C TYR A 218 11.57 3.67 13.38
N ASP A 219 12.30 4.16 12.38
CA ASP A 219 13.26 5.25 12.57
C ASP A 219 12.56 6.58 12.89
N ASP A 220 11.42 6.86 12.22
CA ASP A 220 10.65 8.10 12.38
C ASP A 220 9.90 8.13 13.72
N ASN A 221 9.20 7.04 14.08
CA ASN A 221 8.31 7.01 15.25
C ASN A 221 8.85 6.10 16.36
N PRO A 222 9.44 6.66 17.44
CA PRO A 222 10.03 5.86 18.53
C PRO A 222 9.00 5.08 19.36
N HIS A 223 7.70 5.32 19.16
CA HIS A 223 6.63 4.60 19.84
C HIS A 223 6.13 3.39 19.04
N ALA A 224 6.57 3.24 17.78
CA ALA A 224 6.23 2.09 16.96
C ALA A 224 7.04 0.86 17.41
N VAL A 225 6.40 -0.02 18.19
CA VAL A 225 7.00 -1.31 18.61
C VAL A 225 6.84 -2.41 17.57
N LEU A 226 5.92 -2.23 16.63
CA LEU A 226 5.65 -3.16 15.54
C LEU A 226 5.19 -2.41 14.30
N VAL A 227 5.85 -2.68 13.19
CA VAL A 227 5.46 -2.28 11.84
C VAL A 227 5.16 -3.54 11.04
N ALA A 228 3.99 -3.58 10.40
CA ALA A 228 3.55 -4.69 9.57
C ALA A 228 3.40 -4.24 8.11
N ALA A 229 3.96 -5.03 7.20
CA ALA A 229 3.63 -4.97 5.78
C ALA A 229 2.67 -6.11 5.46
N PHE A 230 1.58 -5.79 4.76
CA PHE A 230 0.58 -6.76 4.32
C PHE A 230 0.01 -6.33 2.98
N GLN A 231 -0.70 -7.24 2.33
CA GLN A 231 -1.36 -7.00 1.05
C GLN A 231 -2.74 -7.63 1.09
N ASN A 232 -3.75 -6.85 0.72
CA ASN A 232 -5.09 -7.36 0.43
C ASN A 232 -5.15 -7.67 -1.07
N TRP A 233 -5.63 -8.85 -1.42
CA TRP A 233 -5.74 -9.31 -2.80
C TRP A 233 -7.19 -9.58 -3.18
N LEU A 234 -7.74 -8.76 -4.07
CA LEU A 234 -9.14 -8.75 -4.52
C LEU A 234 -10.16 -8.38 -3.44
N ARG A 235 -11.35 -7.95 -3.89
CA ARG A 235 -12.46 -7.46 -3.05
C ARG A 235 -12.79 -8.33 -1.82
N PRO A 236 -12.76 -9.68 -1.87
CA PRO A 236 -13.08 -10.49 -0.69
C PRO A 236 -12.04 -10.41 0.44
N ALA A 237 -10.82 -9.97 0.15
CA ALA A 237 -9.73 -9.84 1.12
C ALA A 237 -9.66 -8.45 1.78
N GLY A 238 -10.64 -7.58 1.51
CA GLY A 238 -10.65 -6.17 1.92
C GLY A 238 -10.05 -5.28 0.86
#